data_AF-A0A3N5UUV6-F1
#
_entry.id   AF-A0A3N5UUV6-F1
#
_cell.length_a   1.000
_cell.length_b   1.000
_cell.length_c   1.000
_cell.angle_alpha   90.00
_cell.angle_beta   90.00
_cell.angle_gamma   90.00
#
_symmetry.space_group_name_H-M   'P 1'
#
loop_
_entity.id
_entity.type
_entity.pdbx_description
1 polymer ?
#
loop_
_entity_poly.entity_id
_entity_poly.type
_entity_poly.pdbx_seq_one_letter_code
_entity_poly.pdbx_strand_id
1 'polypeptide(L)'
;MHPYIVPLKTLFEQNADPAQAVPMKKYMRDQFEYLGIKTPQNVALQKEFYAKYGLPELSELDQILRDLWLLPQREFQYVAGGLLGKFDKQLPPAFIDT
;
A
#
# COMPACT_ATOMS: atom_id res chain seq x y z
N MET A 1 -7.87 -3.66 10.62
CA MET A 1 -6.46 -3.43 10.26
C MET A 1 -5.65 -4.66 10.60
N HIS A 2 -5.29 -5.43 9.57
CA HIS A 2 -4.52 -6.66 9.66
C HIS A 2 -3.14 -6.44 10.31
N PRO A 3 -2.63 -7.34 11.16
CA PRO A 3 -1.33 -7.19 11.83
C PRO A 3 -0.16 -6.94 10.88
N TYR A 4 -0.21 -7.52 9.67
CA TYR A 4 0.77 -7.30 8.60
C TYR A 4 0.88 -5.83 8.16
N ILE A 5 -0.22 -5.07 8.24
CA ILE A 5 -0.27 -3.67 7.77
C ILE A 5 0.29 -2.72 8.83
N VAL A 6 0.26 -3.09 10.12
CA VAL A 6 0.76 -2.25 11.21
C VAL A 6 2.21 -1.80 10.98
N PRO A 7 3.21 -2.70 10.80
CA PRO A 7 4.59 -2.29 10.58
C PRO A 7 4.80 -1.61 9.22
N LEU A 8 4.01 -1.96 8.19
CA LEU A 8 4.05 -1.30 6.88
C LEU A 8 3.62 0.16 7.00
N LYS A 9 2.50 0.41 7.66
CA LYS A 9 1.97 1.76 7.89
C LYS A 9 2.98 2.60 8.66
N THR A 10 3.58 2.06 9.73
CA THR A 10 4.63 2.75 10.49
C THR A 10 5.84 3.08 9.62
N LEU A 11 6.32 2.16 8.78
CA LEU A 11 7.43 2.41 7.86
C LEU A 11 7.14 3.58 6.90
N PHE A 12 5.93 3.62 6.35
CA PHE A 12 5.49 4.68 5.45
C PHE A 12 5.35 6.02 6.17
N GLU A 13 4.77 6.04 7.37
CA GLU A 13 4.63 7.26 8.18
C GLU A 13 5.98 7.84 8.60
N GLN A 14 6.97 6.99 8.90
CA GLN A 14 8.34 7.41 9.22
C GLN A 14 9.09 8.02 8.02
N ASN A 15 8.66 7.71 6.80
CA ASN A 15 9.23 8.20 5.56
C ASN A 15 8.36 9.28 4.88
N ALA A 16 7.35 9.78 5.59
CA ALA A 16 6.46 10.80 5.07
C ALA A 16 7.21 12.13 4.86
N ASP A 17 6.85 12.83 3.79
CA ASP A 17 7.31 14.18 3.45
C ASP A 17 6.09 15.11 3.31
N PRO A 18 5.69 15.79 4.40
CA PRO A 18 4.55 16.72 4.37
C PRO A 18 4.69 17.84 3.34
N ALA A 19 5.92 18.25 2.99
CA ALA A 19 6.15 19.30 2.00
C ALA A 19 5.84 18.80 0.57
N GLN A 20 6.11 17.52 0.29
CA GLN A 20 5.72 16.88 -0.98
C GLN A 20 4.24 16.42 -0.99
N ALA A 21 3.65 16.15 0.17
CA ALA A 21 2.24 15.74 0.28
C ALA A 21 1.28 16.78 -0.32
N VAL A 22 1.50 18.07 -0.03
CA VAL A 22 0.65 19.17 -0.50
C VAL A 22 0.55 19.26 -2.03
N PRO A 23 1.66 19.34 -2.80
CA PRO A 23 1.57 19.37 -4.26
C PRO A 23 1.02 18.06 -4.86
N MET A 24 1.28 16.89 -4.25
CA MET A 24 0.73 15.62 -4.70
C MET A 24 -0.79 15.52 -4.51
N LYS A 25 -1.29 15.99 -3.35
CA LYS A 25 -2.73 16.10 -3.08
C LYS A 25 -3.42 17.03 -4.08
N LYS A 26 -2.85 18.20 -4.34
CA LYS A 26 -3.36 19.15 -5.35
C LYS A 26 -3.38 18.55 -6.76
N TYR A 27 -2.34 17.78 -7.13
CA TYR A 27 -2.31 17.08 -8.42
C TYR A 27 -3.50 16.13 -8.59
N MET A 28 -3.90 15.44 -7.52
CA MET A 28 -5.11 14.60 -7.48
C MET A 28 -6.40 15.39 -7.16
N ARG A 29 -6.41 16.71 -7.37
CA ARG A 29 -7.57 17.59 -7.14
C ARG A 29 -8.13 17.49 -5.72
N ASP A 30 -7.24 17.29 -4.75
CA ASP A 30 -7.57 17.20 -3.32
C ASP A 30 -8.52 16.04 -2.96
N GLN A 31 -8.63 15.01 -3.82
CA GLN A 31 -9.51 13.85 -3.60
C GLN A 31 -8.93 12.79 -2.66
N PHE A 32 -7.63 12.82 -2.42
CA PHE A 32 -6.93 11.84 -1.60
C PHE A 32 -5.92 12.51 -0.68
N GLU A 33 -5.71 11.95 0.51
CA GLU A 33 -4.56 12.33 1.34
C GLU A 33 -3.28 11.74 0.76
N TYR A 34 -2.14 12.35 1.09
CA TYR A 34 -0.82 11.88 0.68
C TYR A 34 0.14 11.96 1.86
N LEU A 35 1.05 11.00 1.95
CA LEU A 35 2.24 11.07 2.81
C LEU A 35 3.37 11.87 2.15
N GLY A 36 3.31 12.11 0.84
CA GLY A 36 4.34 12.83 0.08
C GLY A 36 5.42 11.91 -0.46
N ILE A 37 5.16 10.60 -0.54
CA ILE A 37 6.13 9.60 -0.98
C ILE A 37 5.94 9.37 -2.48
N LYS A 38 6.96 9.72 -3.27
CA LYS A 38 6.93 9.51 -4.72
C LYS A 38 7.01 8.03 -5.07
N THR A 39 6.50 7.66 -6.24
CA THR A 39 6.45 6.27 -6.71
C THR A 39 7.77 5.50 -6.58
N PRO A 40 8.96 6.04 -6.98
CA PRO A 40 10.22 5.31 -6.83
C PRO A 40 10.55 4.96 -5.37
N GLN A 41 10.31 5.89 -4.44
CA GLN A 41 10.52 5.66 -3.01
C GLN A 41 9.48 4.71 -2.44
N ASN A 42 8.21 4.83 -2.85
CA ASN A 42 7.15 3.90 -2.45
C ASN A 42 7.51 2.46 -2.85
N VAL A 43 7.97 2.24 -4.09
CA VAL A 43 8.43 0.92 -4.55
C VAL A 43 9.65 0.43 -3.78
N ALA A 44 10.59 1.32 -3.41
CA ALA A 44 11.74 0.96 -2.60
C ALA A 44 11.34 0.52 -1.18
N LEU A 45 10.44 1.27 -0.52
CA LEU A 45 9.91 0.94 0.81
C LEU A 45 9.13 -0.38 0.80
N GLN A 46 8.34 -0.63 -0.25
CA GLN A 46 7.68 -1.92 -0.44
C GLN A 46 8.69 -3.07 -0.50
N LYS A 47 9.76 -2.92 -1.30
CA LYS A 47 10.80 -3.95 -1.41
C LYS A 47 11.51 -4.20 -0.08
N GLU A 48 11.86 -3.13 0.65
CA GLU A 48 12.44 -3.22 1.99
C GLU A 48 11.51 -3.99 2.94
N PHE A 49 10.23 -3.63 2.93
CA PHE A 49 9.22 -4.27 3.76
C PHE A 49 9.09 -5.77 3.47
N TYR A 50 8.95 -6.14 2.19
CA TYR A 50 8.85 -7.55 1.80
C TYR A 50 10.12 -8.35 2.10
N ALA A 51 11.30 -7.73 2.01
CA ALA A 51 12.55 -8.39 2.38
C ALA A 51 12.64 -8.68 3.89
N LYS A 52 12.03 -7.82 4.72
CA LYS A 52 12.06 -7.94 6.18
C LYS A 52 10.95 -8.83 6.75
N TYR A 53 9.73 -8.70 6.24
CA TYR A 53 8.54 -9.36 6.79
C TYR A 53 8.00 -10.49 5.91
N GLY A 54 8.57 -10.68 4.71
CA GLY A 54 8.04 -11.62 3.72
C GLY A 54 6.81 -11.09 2.98
N LEU A 55 6.19 -11.96 2.19
CA LEU A 55 4.87 -11.74 1.61
C LEU A 55 3.83 -12.41 2.52
N PRO A 56 2.59 -11.88 2.59
CA PRO A 56 1.54 -12.50 3.38
C PRO A 56 1.06 -13.81 2.73
N GLU A 57 0.32 -14.62 3.48
CA GLU A 57 -0.32 -15.80 2.92
C GLU A 57 -1.45 -15.41 1.95
N LEU A 58 -1.67 -16.24 0.90
CA LEU A 58 -2.70 -15.98 -0.09
C LEU A 58 -4.11 -15.90 0.54
N SER A 59 -4.37 -16.69 1.59
CA SER A 59 -5.64 -16.68 2.30
C SER A 59 -5.93 -15.38 3.06
N GLU A 60 -4.90 -14.60 3.38
CA GLU A 60 -5.02 -13.31 4.09
C GLU A 60 -5.02 -12.12 3.12
N LEU A 61 -4.70 -12.36 1.84
CA LEU A 61 -4.44 -11.33 0.87
C LEU A 61 -5.66 -10.41 0.63
N ASP A 62 -6.87 -10.97 0.48
CA ASP A 62 -8.09 -10.16 0.28
C ASP A 62 -8.30 -9.17 1.43
N GLN A 63 -8.25 -9.63 2.68
CA GLN A 63 -8.39 -8.78 3.86
C GLN A 63 -7.31 -7.70 3.92
N ILE A 64 -6.05 -8.06 3.61
CA ILE A 64 -4.93 -7.10 3.59
C ILE A 64 -5.15 -6.03 2.52
N LEU A 65 -5.55 -6.42 1.31
CA LEU A 65 -5.78 -5.49 0.21
C LEU A 65 -6.93 -4.53 0.53
N ARG A 66 -8.03 -5.02 1.11
CA ARG A 66 -9.17 -4.19 1.56
C ARG A 66 -8.74 -3.21 2.64
N ASP A 67 -7.99 -3.67 3.64
CA ASP A 67 -7.51 -2.81 4.72
C ASP A 67 -6.55 -1.72 4.20
N LEU A 68 -5.67 -2.04 3.25
CA LEU A 68 -4.83 -1.04 2.57
C LEU A 68 -5.66 -0.04 1.76
N TRP A 69 -6.75 -0.50 1.14
CA TRP A 69 -7.63 0.34 0.33
C TRP A 69 -8.41 1.35 1.17
N LEU A 70 -8.74 1.00 2.40
CA LEU A 70 -9.43 1.85 3.37
C LEU A 70 -8.54 2.95 3.98
N LEU A 71 -7.21 2.85 3.84
CA LEU A 71 -6.32 3.89 4.34
C LEU A 71 -6.46 5.18 3.49
N PRO A 72 -6.51 6.36 4.13
CA PRO A 72 -6.83 7.59 3.42
C PRO A 72 -5.70 8.08 2.50
N GLN A 73 -4.46 7.71 2.78
CA GLN A 73 -3.31 8.14 1.99
C GLN A 73 -3.14 7.30 0.72
N ARG A 74 -3.03 7.96 -0.43
CA ARG A 74 -3.03 7.34 -1.76
C ARG A 74 -1.90 6.32 -1.95
N GLU A 75 -0.80 6.50 -1.22
CA GLU A 75 0.34 5.61 -1.22
C GLU A 75 0.00 4.17 -0.85
N PHE A 76 -1.00 3.96 0.02
CA PHE A 76 -1.38 2.62 0.45
C PHE A 76 -2.16 1.85 -0.63
N GLN A 77 -2.95 2.51 -1.47
CA GLN A 77 -3.56 1.87 -2.65
C GLN A 77 -2.49 1.48 -3.67
N TYR A 78 -1.38 2.22 -3.78
CA TYR A 78 -0.23 1.79 -4.60
C TYR A 78 0.46 0.56 -4.03
N VAL A 79 0.55 0.45 -2.70
CA VAL A 79 1.04 -0.79 -2.06
C VAL A 79 0.09 -1.94 -2.33
N ALA A 80 -1.23 -1.75 -2.21
CA ALA A 80 -2.22 -2.77 -2.51
C ALA A 80 -2.08 -3.27 -3.97
N GLY A 81 -1.97 -2.37 -4.94
CA GLY A 81 -1.74 -2.75 -6.35
C GLY A 81 -0.41 -3.47 -6.57
N GLY A 82 0.66 -3.01 -5.92
CA GLY A 82 1.98 -3.66 -5.99
C GLY A 82 1.98 -5.06 -5.37
N LEU A 83 1.26 -5.24 -4.26
CA LEU A 83 1.09 -6.52 -3.60
C LEU A 83 0.24 -7.47 -4.45
N LEU A 84 -0.91 -7.03 -4.96
CA LEU A 84 -1.76 -7.82 -5.85
C LEU A 84 -1.00 -8.32 -7.08
N GLY A 85 -0.18 -7.46 -7.69
CA GLY A 85 0.65 -7.82 -8.84
C GLY A 85 1.71 -8.90 -8.56
N LYS A 86 2.08 -9.15 -7.28
CA LYS A 86 2.97 -10.26 -6.91
C LYS A 86 2.26 -11.62 -6.82
N PHE A 87 0.94 -11.60 -6.66
CA PHE A 87 0.12 -12.80 -6.55
C PHE A 87 -0.65 -13.11 -7.85
N ASP A 88 -0.49 -12.32 -8.91
CA ASP A 88 -1.24 -12.39 -10.17
C ASP A 88 -1.44 -13.81 -10.73
N LYS A 89 -0.41 -14.66 -10.67
CA LYS A 89 -0.42 -16.06 -11.15
C LYS A 89 -1.04 -17.06 -10.19
N GLN A 90 -1.28 -16.67 -8.94
CA GLN A 90 -1.79 -17.52 -7.85
C GLN A 90 -3.23 -17.20 -7.46
N LEU A 91 -3.82 -16.12 -8.02
CA LEU A 91 -5.18 -15.71 -7.66
C LEU A 91 -6.21 -16.70 -8.23
N PRO A 92 -7.10 -17.25 -7.38
CA PRO A 92 -8.23 -18.04 -7.87
C PRO A 92 -9.24 -17.16 -8.63
N PRO A 93 -10.05 -17.72 -9.55
CA PRO A 93 -11.08 -16.96 -10.26
C PRO A 93 -12.11 -16.26 -9.35
N ALA A 94 -12.36 -16.81 -8.17
CA ALA A 94 -13.25 -16.26 -7.14
C ALA A 94 -12.49 -15.47 -6.06
N PHE A 95 -11.37 -14.83 -6.41
CA PHE A 95 -10.55 -14.11 -5.43
C PHE A 95 -11.21 -12.84 -4.88
N ILE A 96 -12.00 -12.14 -5.69
CA ILE A 96 -12.69 -10.92 -5.26
C ILE A 96 -14.18 -11.24 -5.13
N ASP A 97 -14.68 -11.18 -3.90
CA ASP A 97 -16.11 -11.15 -3.64
C ASP A 97 -16.62 -9.72 -3.88
N THR A 98 -17.56 -9.60 -4.82
CA THR A 98 -18.25 -8.35 -5.23
C THR A 98 -19.49 -8.09 -4.41
#